data_AF-A0A7C1PNJ5-F1
#
_entry.id   AF-A0A7C1PNJ5-F1
#
_cell.length_a   1.000
_cell.length_b   1.000
_cell.length_c   1.000
_cell.angle_alpha   90.00
_cell.angle_beta   90.00
_cell.angle_gamma   90.00
#
_symmetry.space_group_name_H-M   'P 1'
#
loop_
_entity.id
_entity.type
_entity.pdbx_description
1 polymer ?
#
loop_
_entity_poly.entity_id
_entity_poly.type
_entity_poly.pdbx_seq_one_letter_code
_entity_poly.pdbx_strand_id
1 'polypeptide(L)'
;MDWKILIATFSTIFLAELGDKTQIAAIIMTSKTNKPLTVFIGSMIAFAIITIIGVAFGGVITKVIPIHLIKVLSAVAFITVGILILIGKL
;
A
#
# COMPACT_ATOMS: atom_id res chain seq x y z
N MET A 1 -0.10 18.08 16.66
CA MET A 1 -0.27 17.28 15.41
C MET A 1 0.53 18.00 14.34
N ASP A 2 1.65 17.42 13.91
CA ASP A 2 2.50 18.06 12.88
C ASP A 2 1.80 17.98 11.53
N TRP A 3 1.10 19.05 11.15
CA TRP A 3 0.37 19.15 9.87
C TRP A 3 1.24 18.82 8.65
N LYS A 4 2.55 19.09 8.77
CA LYS A 4 3.58 18.72 7.79
C LYS A 4 3.66 17.21 7.55
N ILE A 5 3.61 16.39 8.60
CA ILE A 5 3.69 14.93 8.50
C ILE A 5 2.45 14.37 7.82
N LEU A 6 1.28 14.93 8.14
CA LEU A 6 0.01 14.52 7.54
C LEU A 6 0.02 14.76 6.03
N ILE A 7 0.36 15.98 5.60
CA ILE A 7 0.44 16.33 4.18
C ILE A 7 1.50 15.47 3.48
N ALA A 8 2.71 15.35 4.04
CA ALA A 8 3.79 14.59 3.42
C ALA A 8 3.42 13.11 3.23
N THR A 9 2.86 12.48 4.27
CA THR A 9 2.43 11.07 4.22
C THR A 9 1.28 10.90 3.24
N PHE A 10 0.26 11.75 3.31
CA PHE A 10 -0.89 11.69 2.40
C PHE A 10 -0.46 11.85 0.95
N SER A 11 0.30 12.89 0.61
CA SER A 11 0.74 13.15 -0.76
C SER A 11 1.64 12.03 -1.29
N THR A 12 2.54 11.50 -0.46
CA THR A 12 3.43 10.40 -0.87
C THR A 12 2.64 9.12 -1.17
N ILE A 13 1.74 8.71 -0.27
CA ILE A 13 0.93 7.51 -0.47
C ILE A 13 -0.04 7.70 -1.64
N PHE A 14 -0.69 8.87 -1.72
CA PHE A 14 -1.62 9.18 -2.80
C PHE A 14 -0.95 9.07 -4.17
N LEU A 15 0.24 9.64 -4.33
CA LEU A 15 1.00 9.53 -5.58
C LEU A 15 1.50 8.11 -5.85
N ALA A 16 1.94 7.39 -4.81
CA ALA A 16 2.44 6.02 -4.95
C ALA A 16 1.34 5.03 -5.36
N GLU A 17 0.11 5.23 -4.90
CA GLU A 17 -1.04 4.35 -5.14
C GLU A 17 -1.87 4.78 -6.36
N LEU A 18 -1.54 5.89 -7.02
CA LEU A 18 -2.29 6.42 -8.15
C LEU A 18 -2.14 5.50 -9.37
N GLY A 19 -3.24 4.94 -9.86
CA GLY A 19 -3.25 4.07 -11.03
C GLY A 19 -2.86 2.61 -10.74
N ASP A 20 -2.88 2.19 -9.48
CA ASP A 20 -2.63 0.79 -9.12
C ASP A 20 -3.76 -0.16 -9.58
N LYS A 21 -3.42 -1.46 -9.68
CA LYS A 21 -4.32 -2.57 -9.98
C LYS A 21 -5.54 -2.61 -9.07
N THR A 22 -5.42 -2.19 -7.82
CA THR A 22 -6.56 -2.08 -6.90
C THR A 22 -7.62 -1.08 -7.39
N GLN A 23 -7.21 0.01 -8.04
CA GLN A 23 -8.14 0.97 -8.63
C GLN A 23 -8.88 0.38 -9.84
N ILE A 24 -8.17 -0.38 -10.69
CA ILE A 24 -8.78 -1.10 -11.81
C ILE A 24 -9.80 -2.12 -11.30
N ALA A 25 -9.47 -2.86 -10.23
CA ALA A 25 -10.39 -3.79 -9.59
C ALA A 25 -11.65 -3.09 -9.05
N ALA A 26 -11.49 -1.92 -8.42
CA ALA A 26 -12.61 -1.12 -7.94
C ALA A 26 -13.53 -0.63 -9.08
N ILE A 27 -12.96 -0.21 -10.22
CA ILE A 27 -13.72 0.15 -11.43
C ILE A 27 -14.50 -1.05 -11.94
N ILE A 28 -13.86 -2.20 -12.12
CA ILE A 28 -14.52 -3.44 -12.60
C ILE A 28 -15.65 -3.86 -11.65
N MET A 29 -15.41 -3.81 -10.33
CA MET A 29 -16.41 -4.17 -9.33
C MET A 29 -17.60 -3.21 -9.34
N THR A 30 -17.34 -1.92 -9.53
CA THR A 30 -18.39 -0.90 -9.69
C THR A 30 -19.22 -1.14 -10.95
N SER A 31 -18.57 -1.42 -12.08
CA SER A 31 -19.27 -1.72 -13.34
C SER A 31 -20.11 -3.00 -13.25
N LYS A 32 -19.67 -4.02 -12.52
CA LYS A 32 -20.42 -5.27 -12.34
C LYS A 32 -21.62 -5.12 -11.40
N THR A 33 -21.46 -4.35 -10.32
CA THR A 33 -22.47 -4.25 -9.26
C THR A 33 -23.44 -3.08 -9.45
N ASN A 34 -23.08 -2.10 -10.29
CA ASN A 34 -23.77 -0.81 -10.46
C ASN A 34 -23.97 -0.06 -9.12
N LYS A 35 -23.13 -0.30 -8.12
CA LYS A 35 -23.21 0.28 -6.78
C LYS A 35 -21.91 1.02 -6.40
N PRO A 36 -21.65 2.20 -7.00
CA PRO A 36 -20.39 2.92 -6.82
C PRO A 36 -20.10 3.28 -5.36
N LEU A 37 -21.12 3.74 -4.62
CA LEU A 37 -20.99 4.11 -3.20
C LEU A 37 -20.60 2.92 -2.32
N THR A 38 -21.21 1.76 -2.54
CA THR A 38 -20.91 0.56 -1.75
C THR A 38 -19.49 0.07 -2.01
N VAL A 39 -19.07 0.04 -3.28
CA VAL A 39 -17.70 -0.35 -3.65
C VAL A 39 -16.68 0.64 -3.12
N PHE A 40 -16.97 1.94 -3.18
CA PHE A 40 -16.11 2.99 -2.63
C PHE A 40 -15.91 2.82 -1.12
N ILE A 41 -17.01 2.71 -0.34
CA ILE A 41 -16.94 2.55 1.11
C ILE A 41 -16.22 1.25 1.47
N GLY A 42 -16.54 0.14 0.79
CA GLY A 42 -15.87 -1.14 1.01
C GLY A 42 -14.36 -1.08 0.76
N SER A 43 -13.95 -0.41 -0.34
CA SER A 43 -12.53 -0.23 -0.67
C SER A 43 -11.81 0.65 0.34
N MET A 44 -12.45 1.72 0.81
CA MET A 44 -11.91 2.60 1.85
C MET A 44 -11.74 1.89 3.19
N ILE A 45 -12.73 1.10 3.60
CA ILE A 45 -12.64 0.29 4.84
C ILE A 45 -11.52 -0.73 4.71
N ALA A 46 -11.45 -1.46 3.59
CA ALA A 46 -10.38 -2.44 3.35
C ALA A 46 -8.99 -1.78 3.39
N PHE A 47 -8.83 -0.63 2.73
CA PHE A 47 -7.59 0.14 2.72
C PHE A 47 -7.20 0.64 4.12
N ALA A 48 -8.16 1.14 4.89
CA ALA A 48 -7.93 1.58 6.26
C ALA A 48 -7.48 0.40 7.15
N ILE A 49 -8.16 -0.75 7.06
CA ILE A 49 -7.81 -1.95 7.84
C ILE A 49 -6.39 -2.41 7.52
N ILE A 50 -6.04 -2.57 6.24
CA ILE A 50 -4.71 -3.06 5.88
C ILE A 50 -3.60 -2.07 6.27
N THR A 51 -3.87 -0.77 6.18
CA THR A 51 -2.94 0.28 6.63
C THR A 51 -2.75 0.25 8.14
N ILE A 52 -3.82 0.14 8.92
CA ILE A 52 -3.75 0.04 10.39
C ILE A 52 -2.94 -1.17 10.80
N ILE A 53 -3.20 -2.34 10.19
CA ILE A 53 -2.43 -3.55 10.44
C ILE A 53 -0.96 -3.32 10.10
N GLY A 54 -0.66 -2.78 8.92
CA GLY A 54 0.71 -2.51 8.48
C GLY A 54 1.47 -1.58 9.43
N VAL A 55 0.85 -0.48 9.87
CA VAL A 55 1.47 0.48 10.80
C VAL A 55 1.63 -0.12 12.20
N ALA A 56 0.63 -0.84 12.71
CA ALA A 56 0.69 -1.46 14.03
C ALA A 56 1.81 -2.52 14.10
N PHE A 57 1.87 -3.41 13.13
CA PHE A 57 2.94 -4.42 13.05
C PHE A 57 4.29 -3.77 12.78
N GLY A 58 4.37 -2.83 11.84
CA GLY A 58 5.59 -2.10 11.53
C GLY A 58 6.19 -1.42 12.77
N GLY A 59 5.36 -0.74 13.56
CA GLY A 59 5.80 -0.07 14.78
C GLY A 59 6.30 -1.02 15.87
N VAL A 60 5.73 -2.22 15.97
CA VAL A 60 6.22 -3.27 16.89
C VAL A 60 7.55 -3.84 16.40
N ILE A 61 7.63 -4.17 15.10
CA ILE A 61 8.83 -4.76 14.49
C ILE A 61 10.03 -3.82 14.63
N THR A 62 9.84 -2.52 14.43
CA THR A 62 10.92 -1.52 14.55
C THR A 62 11.48 -1.37 15.98
N LYS A 63 10.78 -1.88 17.01
CA LYS A 63 11.30 -1.90 18.38
C LYS A 63 12.26 -3.07 18.63
N VAL A 64 12.12 -4.14 17.87
CA VAL A 64 12.90 -5.39 18.03
C VAL A 64 14.01 -5.49 16.97
N ILE A 65 13.74 -5.03 15.76
CA ILE A 65 14.64 -5.14 14.61
C ILE A 65 15.22 -3.75 14.27
N PRO A 66 16.55 -3.63 14.13
CA PRO A 66 17.19 -2.41 13.68
C PRO A 66 16.67 -1.93 12.32
N ILE A 67 16.35 -0.63 12.21
CA ILE A 67 15.78 -0.04 10.99
C ILE A 67 16.65 -0.24 9.75
N HIS A 68 17.98 -0.31 9.92
CA HIS A 68 18.91 -0.55 8.81
C HIS A 68 18.67 -1.92 8.17
N LEU A 69 18.42 -2.95 8.99
CA LEU A 69 18.19 -4.31 8.52
C LEU A 69 16.87 -4.41 7.74
N ILE A 70 15.82 -3.74 8.24
CA ILE A 70 14.53 -3.63 7.56
C ILE A 70 14.71 -2.98 6.18
N LYS A 71 15.46 -1.88 6.09
CA LYS A 71 15.72 -1.20 4.80
C LYS A 71 16.46 -2.09 3.81
N VAL A 72 17.51 -2.78 4.25
CA VAL A 72 18.29 -3.68 3.38
C VAL A 72 17.43 -4.85 2.89
N LEU A 73 16.67 -5.48 3.78
CA LEU A 73 15.77 -6.57 3.41
C LEU A 73 14.69 -6.12 2.41
N SER A 74 14.07 -4.96 2.64
CA SER A 74 13.10 -4.40 1.70
C SER A 74 13.74 -4.12 0.35
N ALA A 75 14.92 -3.50 0.30
CA ALA A 75 15.63 -3.22 -0.95
C ALA A 75 15.93 -4.51 -1.74
N VAL A 76 16.46 -5.54 -1.07
CA VAL A 76 16.73 -6.84 -1.70
C VAL A 76 15.44 -7.49 -2.22
N ALA A 77 14.35 -7.44 -1.44
CA ALA A 77 13.06 -7.98 -1.85
C ALA A 77 12.52 -7.26 -3.10
N PHE A 78 12.53 -5.93 -3.12
CA PHE A 78 12.08 -5.13 -4.26
C PHE A 78 12.93 -5.36 -5.52
N ILE A 79 14.26 -5.43 -5.37
CA ILE A 79 15.16 -5.75 -6.50
C ILE A 79 14.87 -7.15 -7.03
N THR A 80 14.68 -8.13 -6.14
CA THR A 80 14.37 -9.51 -6.54
C THR A 80 13.07 -9.59 -7.32
N VAL A 81 12.00 -8.96 -6.82
CA VAL A 81 10.71 -8.88 -7.52
C VAL A 81 10.87 -8.16 -8.87
N GLY A 82 11.60 -7.05 -8.91
CA GLY A 82 11.87 -6.33 -10.16
C GLY A 82 12.60 -7.17 -11.21
N ILE A 83 13.62 -7.94 -10.80
CA ILE A 83 14.34 -8.86 -11.69
C ILE A 83 13.42 -9.99 -12.17
N LEU A 84 12.60 -10.57 -11.29
CA LEU A 84 11.66 -11.63 -11.67
C LEU A 84 10.63 -11.16 -12.71
N ILE A 85 10.12 -9.94 -12.55
CA ILE A 85 9.23 -9.28 -13.53
C ILE A 85 9.97 -9.05 -14.85
N LEU A 86 11.23 -8.57 -14.81
CA LEU A 86 12.01 -8.28 -16.02
C LEU A 86 12.30 -9.56 -16.84
N ILE A 87 12.50 -10.69 -16.16
CA ILE A 87 12.71 -12.00 -16.79
C ILE A 87 11.37 -12.64 -17.22
N GLY A 88 10.23 -12.04 -16.88
CA GLY A 88 8.90 -12.57 -17.21
C GLY A 88 8.54 -13.84 -16.42
N LYS A 89 9.19 -14.05 -15.28
CA LYS A 89 8.89 -15.18 -14.38
C LYS A 89 7.78 -14.84 -13.37
N LEU A 90 7.39 -13.56 -13.33
CA LEU A 90 6.28 -12.97 -12.61
C LEU A 90 5.60 -11.95 -13.54
#